data_AF-A0A939Z2L9-F1
#
_entry.id   AF-A0A939Z2L9-F1
#
_cell.length_a   1.000
_cell.length_b   1.000
_cell.length_c   1.000
_cell.angle_alpha   90.00
_cell.angle_beta   90.00
_cell.angle_gamma   90.00
#
_symmetry.space_group_name_H-M   'P 1'
#
loop_
_entity.id
_entity.type
_entity.pdbx_description
1 polymer ?
#
loop_
_entity_poly.entity_id
_entity_poly.type
_entity_poly.pdbx_seq_one_letter_code
_entity_poly.pdbx_strand_id
1 'polypeptide(L)' 'MWRIRRGGGFKPWGKLVSTIEMALWDIAGKEAGLPVYKLLGGKMRDRVRVYNGSFRDPNPPYPHLETPEQQAEKM' A
#
# COMPACT_ATOMS: atom_id res chain seq x y z
N MET A 1 -9.59 -38.52 6.03
CA MET A 1 -10.41 -37.33 6.36
C MET A 1 -9.52 -36.09 6.29
N TRP A 2 -9.37 -35.49 5.11
CA TRP A 2 -8.49 -34.32 4.91
C TRP A 2 -9.33 -33.05 4.78
N ARG A 3 -9.18 -32.16 5.77
CA ARG A 3 -9.87 -30.87 5.89
C ARG A 3 -9.36 -29.93 4.80
N ILE A 4 -10.28 -29.45 3.98
CA ILE A 4 -10.11 -28.48 2.88
C ILE A 4 -9.18 -27.31 3.27
N ARG A 5 -8.12 -27.07 2.49
CA ARG A 5 -7.36 -25.81 2.53
C ARG A 5 -8.12 -24.74 1.74
N ARG A 6 -8.95 -23.94 2.43
CA ARG A 6 -9.59 -22.76 1.84
C ARG A 6 -8.59 -21.60 1.78
N GLY A 7 -8.06 -21.32 0.59
CA GLY A 7 -7.70 -19.95 0.19
C GLY A 7 -6.22 -19.53 0.32
N GLY A 8 -5.42 -19.84 -0.68
CA GLY A 8 -4.20 -19.10 -1.02
C GLY A 8 -4.14 -18.90 -2.53
N GLY A 9 -4.12 -17.65 -3.00
CA GLY A 9 -3.69 -17.35 -4.38
C GLY A 9 -4.54 -16.36 -5.17
N PHE A 10 -5.88 -16.46 -5.17
CA PHE A 10 -6.70 -15.63 -6.06
C PHE A 10 -8.09 -15.35 -5.45
N LYS A 11 -8.35 -14.10 -5.05
CA LYS A 11 -9.66 -13.64 -4.58
C LYS A 11 -10.21 -12.59 -5.56
N PRO A 12 -10.88 -12.97 -6.66
CA PRO A 12 -11.40 -12.01 -7.64
C PRO A 12 -12.37 -11.01 -6.99
N TRP A 13 -13.04 -11.41 -5.90
CA TRP A 13 -13.99 -10.61 -5.14
C TRP A 13 -13.35 -9.64 -4.13
N GLY A 14 -12.10 -9.88 -3.71
CA GLY A 14 -11.48 -9.10 -2.64
C GLY A 14 -11.33 -7.62 -2.99
N LYS A 15 -10.99 -7.34 -4.26
CA LYS A 15 -10.87 -5.97 -4.76
C LYS A 15 -12.19 -5.21 -4.69
N LEU A 16 -13.28 -5.85 -5.13
CA LEU A 16 -14.60 -5.21 -5.18
C LEU A 16 -15.13 -4.88 -3.78
N VAL A 17 -14.97 -5.81 -2.82
CA VAL A 17 -15.37 -5.60 -1.43
C VAL A 17 -14.60 -4.44 -0.81
N SER A 18 -13.27 -4.38 -0.99
CA SER A 18 -12.46 -3.28 -0.48
C SER A 18 -12.85 -1.93 -1.11
N THR A 19 -13.15 -1.89 -2.42
CA THR A 19 -13.60 -0.65 -3.06
C THR A 19 -14.92 -0.14 -2.48
N ILE A 20 -15.89 -1.03 -2.26
CA ILE A 20 -17.17 -0.66 -1.64
C ILE A 20 -16.94 -0.15 -0.21
N GLU A 21 -16.13 -0.85 0.58
CA GLU A 21 -15.82 -0.44 1.95
C GLU A 21 -15.16 0.96 2.00
N MET A 22 -14.19 1.23 1.12
CA MET A 22 -13.55 2.54 1.03
C MET A 22 -14.56 3.66 0.69
N ALA A 23 -15.52 3.39 -0.20
CA ALA A 23 -16.57 4.34 -0.56
C ALA A 23 -17.51 4.62 0.61
N LEU A 24 -17.87 3.59 1.39
CA LEU A 24 -18.71 3.76 2.59
C LEU A 24 -18.01 4.63 3.64
N TRP A 25 -16.70 4.44 3.85
CA TRP A 25 -15.92 5.29 4.75
C TRP A 25 -15.84 6.74 4.28
N ASP A 26 -15.72 6.98 2.97
CA ASP A 26 -15.74 8.33 2.41
C ASP A 26 -17.10 9.02 2.62
N ILE A 27 -18.20 8.30 2.38
CA ILE A 27 -19.56 8.80 2.66
C ILE A 27 -19.73 9.10 4.15
N ALA A 28 -19.32 8.19 5.03
CA ALA A 28 -19.42 8.38 6.48
C ALA A 28 -18.60 9.60 6.97
N GLY A 29 -17.42 9.83 6.39
CA GLY A 29 -16.61 11.02 6.66
C GLY A 29 -17.28 12.31 6.20
N LYS A 30 -17.87 12.30 5.00
CA LYS A 30 -18.62 13.44 4.46
C LYS A 30 -19.84 13.78 5.31
N GLU A 31 -20.62 12.79 5.69
CA GLU A 31 -21.81 12.97 6.54
C GLU A 31 -21.45 13.47 7.93
N ALA A 32 -20.38 12.91 8.52
CA ALA A 32 -19.90 13.36 9.83
C ALA A 32 -19.19 14.73 9.78
N GLY A 33 -18.90 15.28 8.60
CA GLY A 33 -18.09 16.50 8.44
C GLY A 33 -16.65 16.34 8.95
N LEU A 34 -16.13 15.11 9.00
CA LEU A 34 -14.83 14.78 9.56
C LEU A 34 -13.98 13.98 8.58
N PRO A 35 -12.65 14.20 8.53
CA PRO A 35 -11.77 13.29 7.80
C PRO A 35 -11.80 11.90 8.43
N VAL A 36 -11.76 10.85 7.60
CA VAL A 36 -11.92 9.44 8.01
C VAL A 36 -10.99 9.03 9.17
N TYR A 37 -9.74 9.49 9.20
CA TYR A 37 -8.82 9.15 10.29
C TYR A 37 -9.30 9.60 11.67
N LYS A 38 -10.17 10.62 11.76
CA LYS A 38 -10.81 11.03 13.03
C LYS A 38 -11.88 10.05 13.47
N LEU A 39 -12.60 9.43 12.54
CA LEU A 39 -13.54 8.34 12.82
C LEU A 39 -12.82 7.08 13.31
N LEU A 40 -11.58 6.87 12.84
CA LEU A 40 -10.73 5.72 13.19
C LEU A 40 -9.93 5.90 14.50
N GLY A 41 -10.23 6.92 15.30
CA GLY A 41 -9.58 7.16 16.61
C GLY A 41 -8.64 8.36 16.65
N GLY A 42 -8.55 9.16 15.58
CA GLY A 42 -7.84 10.44 15.60
C GLY A 42 -6.36 10.35 15.23
N LYS A 43 -5.67 11.46 15.45
CA LYS A 43 -4.28 11.66 15.02
C LYS A 43 -3.31 10.99 16.00
N MET A 44 -2.54 10.02 15.50
CA MET A 44 -1.50 9.32 16.28
C MET A 44 -0.08 9.88 16.07
N ARG A 45 0.14 10.72 15.05
CA ARG A 45 1.45 11.29 14.71
C ARG A 45 1.31 12.61 13.95
N ASP A 46 2.31 13.46 14.00
CA ASP A 46 2.31 14.75 13.30
C ASP A 46 2.44 14.65 11.78
N ARG A 47 3.28 13.72 11.30
CA ARG A 47 3.50 13.48 9.88
C ARG A 47 3.62 11.99 9.60
N VAL A 48 3.15 11.55 8.43
CA VAL A 48 3.30 10.17 7.95
C VAL A 48 4.56 10.12 7.10
N ARG A 49 5.54 9.28 7.49
CA ARG A 49 6.72 8.99 6.65
C ARG A 49 6.29 8.14 5.46
N VAL A 50 6.74 8.51 4.26
CA VAL A 50 6.45 7.79 3.01
C VAL A 50 7.77 7.36 2.40
N TYR A 51 7.85 6.12 1.92
CA TYR A 51 8.97 5.63 1.13
C TYR A 51 8.62 5.71 -0.36
N ASN A 52 9.59 6.08 -1.19
CA ASN A 52 9.37 6.22 -2.63
C ASN A 52 9.49 4.86 -3.33
N GLY A 53 8.37 4.33 -3.80
CA GLY A 53 8.33 3.09 -4.58
C GLY A 53 8.33 3.28 -6.10
N SER A 54 8.30 4.53 -6.58
CA SER A 54 8.01 4.87 -7.99
C SER A 54 9.16 5.54 -8.71
N PHE A 55 10.16 6.01 -7.98
CA PHE A 55 11.30 6.72 -8.53
C PHE A 55 12.51 5.79 -8.56
N ARG A 56 12.60 5.01 -9.64
CA ARG A 56 13.92 4.61 -10.14
C ARG A 56 14.50 5.86 -10.80
N ASP A 57 15.16 6.68 -10.00
CA ASP A 57 16.09 7.64 -10.58
C ASP A 57 17.16 6.83 -11.34
N PRO A 58 17.39 7.05 -12.64
CA PRO A 58 18.55 6.48 -13.30
C PRO A 58 19.87 7.05 -12.73
N ASN A 59 19.82 8.18 -12.01
CA ASN A 59 20.95 8.75 -11.31
C ASN A 59 20.55 9.28 -9.91
N PRO A 60 20.31 8.39 -8.93
CA PRO A 60 19.95 8.79 -7.57
C PRO A 60 21.01 9.72 -6.97
N PRO A 61 20.60 10.65 -6.09
CA PRO A 61 21.52 11.52 -5.34
C PRO A 61 22.35 10.76 -4.28
N TYR A 62 22.21 9.43 -4.22
CA TYR A 62 23.00 8.53 -3.39
C TYR A 62 23.94 7.72 -4.29
N PRO A 63 25.19 7.47 -3.89
CA PRO A 63 26.11 6.67 -4.69
C PRO A 63 25.48 5.32 -5.03
N HIS A 64 25.44 5.01 -6.33
CA HIS A 64 24.88 3.78 -6.88
C HIS A 64 25.43 2.56 -6.12
N LEU A 65 24.56 1.82 -5.46
CA LEU A 65 24.97 0.61 -4.72
C LEU A 65 25.41 -0.53 -5.64
N GLU A 66 25.31 -0.38 -6.96
CA GLU A 66 26.07 -1.14 -7.97
C GLU A 66 25.73 -0.55 -9.36
N THR A 67 26.71 -0.32 -10.23
CA THR A 67 26.43 0.10 -11.62
C THR A 67 25.75 -1.05 -12.38
N PRO A 68 24.96 -0.78 -13.45
CA PRO A 68 24.37 -1.84 -14.28
C PRO A 68 25.40 -2.87 -14.78
N GLU A 69 26.64 -2.44 -14.98
CA GLU A 69 27.78 -3.29 -15.36
C GLU A 69 28.15 -4.28 -14.24
N GLN A 70 28.18 -3.83 -12.98
CA GLN A 70 28.49 -4.68 -11.82
C GLN A 70 27.42 -5.74 -11.53
N GLN A 71 26.18 -5.52 -12.00
CA GLN A 71 25.11 -6.51 -11.91
C GLN A 71 25.21 -7.60 -12.98
N ALA A 72 25.74 -7.27 -14.17
CA ALA A 72 25.90 -8.21 -15.27
C ALA A 72 26.99 -9.26 -15.01
N GLU A 73 28.04 -8.92 -14.27
CA GLU A 73 29.10 -9.86 -13.89
C GLU A 73 28.66 -10.92 -12.86
N LYS A 74 27.51 -10.74 -12.21
CA LYS A 74 26.99 -11.67 -11.19
C LYS A 74 25.97 -12.68 -11.72
N MET A 75 25.58 -12.61 -13.00
CA MET A 75 24.73 -13.61 -13.68
C MET A 75 25.58 -14.58 -14.49
#